data_AF-A0A7W9Y5Z2-F1
#
_entry.id   AF-A0A7W9Y5Z2-F1
#
_cell.length_a   1.000
_cell.length_b   1.000
_cell.length_c   1.000
_cell.angle_alpha   90.00
_cell.angle_beta   90.00
_cell.angle_gamma   90.00
#
_symmetry.space_group_name_H-M   'P 1'
#
loop_
_entity.id
_entity.type
_entity.pdbx_description
1 polymer ?
#
loop_
_entity_poly.entity_id
_entity_poly.type
_entity_poly.pdbx_seq_one_letter_code
_entity_poly.pdbx_strand_id
1 'polypeptide(L)'
;MGVAAAIIFLSLASWWFAKANKTAITWLGFVIFVLGLVPITAITSFHPYMLLAIGQALVTFPLVPIGVAVMVFGQYLYKSKLEQKEP
;
A
#
# COMPACT_ATOMS: atom_id res chain seq x y z
N MET A 1 7.19 -5.15 18.09
CA MET A 1 7.59 -5.80 16.81
C MET A 1 6.68 -5.41 15.65
N GLY A 2 5.35 -5.50 15.79
CA GLY A 2 4.44 -5.16 14.69
C GLY A 2 4.46 -3.73 14.18
N VAL A 3 4.70 -2.76 15.06
CA VAL A 3 4.92 -1.36 14.69
C VAL A 3 6.14 -1.20 13.75
N ALA A 4 7.21 -1.98 13.96
CA ALA A 4 8.38 -1.93 13.10
C ALA A 4 8.06 -2.43 11.68
N ALA A 5 7.27 -3.50 11.56
CA ALA A 5 6.84 -4.01 10.25
C ALA A 5 6.01 -2.95 9.49
N ALA A 6 5.07 -2.28 10.15
CA ALA A 6 4.29 -1.22 9.51
C ALA A 6 5.12 0.01 9.14
N ILE A 7 6.11 0.39 9.96
CA ILE A 7 7.04 1.47 9.62
C ILE A 7 7.82 1.12 8.35
N ILE A 8 8.29 -0.13 8.21
CA ILE A 8 9.01 -0.59 7.02
C ILE A 8 8.09 -0.51 5.78
N PHE A 9 6.87 -1.06 5.87
CA PHE A 9 5.90 -1.01 4.78
C PHE A 9 5.51 0.43 4.42
N LEU A 10 5.29 1.29 5.41
CA LEU A 10 4.97 2.69 5.21
C LEU A 10 6.12 3.46 4.58
N SER A 11 7.36 3.20 4.99
CA SER A 11 8.56 3.81 4.40
C SER A 11 8.70 3.43 2.94
N LEU A 12 8.50 2.14 2.62
CA LEU A 12 8.59 1.63 1.25
C LEU A 12 7.49 2.25 0.35
N ALA A 13 6.25 2.25 0.84
CA ALA A 13 5.12 2.84 0.13
C ALA A 13 5.28 4.35 -0.03
N SER A 14 5.77 5.05 0.99
CA SER A 14 6.00 6.51 0.94
C SER A 14 7.13 6.86 -0.02
N TRP A 15 8.20 6.06 -0.07
CA TRP A 15 9.28 6.25 -1.05
C TRP A 15 8.79 6.09 -2.48
N TRP A 16 7.97 5.08 -2.74
CA TRP A 16 7.37 4.88 -4.05
C TRP A 16 6.33 5.97 -4.38
N PHE A 17 5.48 6.34 -3.43
CA PHE A 17 4.49 7.40 -3.57
C PHE A 17 5.14 8.78 -3.81
N ALA A 18 6.31 9.06 -3.23
CA ALA A 18 7.06 10.28 -3.47
C ALA A 18 7.54 10.41 -4.93
N LYS A 19 7.81 9.28 -5.60
CA LYS A 19 8.18 9.21 -7.02
C LYS A 19 6.97 9.10 -7.96
N ALA A 20 5.79 8.79 -7.41
CA ALA A 20 4.56 8.56 -8.16
C ALA A 20 3.90 9.86 -8.61
N ASN A 21 3.15 9.77 -9.72
CA ASN A 21 2.22 10.84 -10.10
C ASN A 21 1.06 10.90 -9.10
N LYS A 22 0.91 12.06 -8.47
CA LYS A 22 -0.07 12.32 -7.40
C LYS A 22 -1.46 12.57 -7.99
N THR A 23 -2.08 11.52 -8.52
CA THR A 23 -3.49 11.57 -8.94
C THR A 23 -4.42 11.31 -7.76
N ALA A 24 -5.70 11.68 -7.88
CA ALA A 24 -6.72 11.37 -6.89
C ALA A 24 -6.84 9.85 -6.63
N ILE A 25 -6.66 9.03 -7.66
CA ILE A 25 -6.70 7.56 -7.57
C ILE A 25 -5.47 7.04 -6.82
N THR A 26 -4.28 7.59 -7.10
CA THR A 26 -3.06 7.24 -6.35
C THR A 26 -3.20 7.60 -4.86
N TRP A 27 -3.79 8.76 -4.54
CA TRP A 27 -4.07 9.17 -3.15
C TRP A 27 -5.07 8.24 -2.47
N LEU A 28 -6.13 7.84 -3.17
CA LEU A 28 -7.11 6.89 -2.66
C LEU A 28 -6.45 5.55 -2.31
N GLY A 29 -5.61 5.02 -3.21
CA GLY A 29 -4.87 3.80 -2.96
C GLY A 29 -3.91 3.91 -1.78
N PHE A 30 -3.26 5.07 -1.58
CA PHE A 30 -2.39 5.32 -0.44
C PHE A 30 -3.16 5.31 0.89
N VAL A 31 -4.34 5.94 0.95
CA VAL A 31 -5.19 5.91 2.15
C VAL A 31 -5.63 4.49 2.48
N ILE A 32 -6.08 3.73 1.48
CA ILE A 32 -6.48 2.32 1.66
C ILE A 32 -5.29 1.49 2.18
N PHE A 33 -4.09 1.72 1.64
CA PHE A 33 -2.86 1.06 2.10
C PHE A 33 -2.55 1.38 3.57
N VAL A 34 -2.58 2.65 3.96
CA VAL A 34 -2.30 3.08 5.35
C VAL A 34 -3.32 2.47 6.32
N LEU A 35 -4.60 2.43 5.96
CA LEU A 35 -5.62 1.76 6.76
C LEU A 35 -5.35 0.26 6.90
N GLY A 36 -4.84 -0.38 5.85
CA GLY A 36 -4.43 -1.78 5.87
C GLY A 36 -3.24 -2.09 6.78
N LEU A 37 -2.44 -1.10 7.16
CA LEU A 37 -1.34 -1.31 8.12
C LEU A 37 -1.85 -1.47 9.56
N VAL A 38 -3.03 -0.94 9.89
CA VAL A 38 -3.61 -1.03 11.24
C VAL A 38 -3.76 -2.49 11.71
N PRO A 39 -4.48 -3.38 10.99
CA PRO A 39 -4.60 -4.78 11.40
C PRO A 39 -3.25 -5.50 11.42
N ILE A 40 -2.32 -5.15 10.52
CA ILE A 40 -0.97 -5.71 10.52
C ILE A 40 -0.27 -5.36 11.83
N THR A 41 -0.24 -4.09 12.24
CA THR A 41 0.39 -3.68 13.50
C THR A 41 -0.23 -4.34 14.73
N ALA A 42 -1.55 -4.49 14.74
CA ALA A 42 -2.28 -5.09 15.84
C ALA A 42 -1.93 -6.58 15.99
N ILE A 43 -2.05 -7.36 14.92
CA ILE A 43 -1.84 -8.81 14.96
C ILE A 43 -0.36 -9.15 15.22
N THR A 44 0.57 -8.44 14.55
CA THR A 44 2.01 -8.73 14.63
C THR A 44 2.67 -8.23 15.91
N SER A 45 1.98 -7.46 16.75
CA SER A 45 2.50 -7.04 18.06
C SER A 45 2.35 -8.11 19.14
N PHE A 46 1.49 -9.11 18.95
CA PHE A 46 1.20 -10.16 19.93
C PHE A 46 1.57 -11.57 19.45
N HIS A 47 2.22 -11.71 18.29
CA HIS A 47 2.53 -13.00 17.70
C HIS A 47 4.04 -13.29 17.62
N PRO A 48 4.51 -14.45 18.15
CA PRO A 48 5.91 -14.85 18.07
C PRO A 48 6.36 -15.12 16.61
N TYR A 49 5.42 -15.49 15.74
CA TYR A 49 5.67 -15.76 14.32
C TYR A 49 5.22 -14.59 13.44
N MET A 50 6.00 -13.51 13.46
CA MET A 50 5.67 -12.25 12.80
C MET A 50 5.40 -12.40 11.29
N LEU A 51 6.18 -13.21 10.57
CA LEU A 51 6.03 -13.37 9.11
C LEU A 51 4.70 -14.04 8.72
N LEU A 52 4.31 -15.08 9.47
CA LEU A 52 3.04 -15.79 9.27
C LEU A 52 1.86 -14.88 9.62
N ALA A 53 1.97 -14.09 10.69
CA ALA A 53 0.98 -13.11 11.09
C ALA A 53 0.76 -12.02 10.02
N ILE A 54 1.83 -11.54 9.36
CA ILE A 54 1.74 -10.62 8.22
C ILE A 54 1.01 -11.30 7.07
N GLY A 55 1.42 -12.52 6.69
CA GLY A 55 0.78 -13.26 5.60
C GLY A 55 -0.72 -13.47 5.85
N GLN A 56 -1.09 -13.90 7.05
CA GLN A 56 -2.49 -14.06 7.43
C GLN A 56 -3.25 -12.73 7.36
N ALA A 57 -2.68 -11.64 7.89
CA ALA A 57 -3.31 -10.31 7.86
C ALA A 57 -3.54 -9.81 6.43
N LEU A 58 -2.61 -10.06 5.51
CA LEU A 58 -2.75 -9.71 4.09
C LEU A 58 -3.86 -10.50 3.39
N VAL A 59 -4.17 -11.71 3.84
CA VAL A 59 -5.25 -12.55 3.30
C VAL A 59 -6.60 -12.23 3.96
N THR A 60 -6.63 -12.06 5.28
CA THR A 60 -7.87 -11.75 6.01
C THR A 60 -8.33 -10.31 5.82
N PHE A 61 -7.38 -9.36 5.74
CA PHE A 61 -7.64 -7.94 5.51
C PHE A 61 -6.80 -7.47 4.32
N PRO A 62 -7.24 -7.75 3.08
CA PRO A 62 -6.47 -7.46 1.87
C PRO A 62 -6.37 -5.96 1.53
N LEU A 63 -6.56 -5.06 2.50
CA LEU A 63 -6.47 -3.61 2.30
C LEU A 63 -5.09 -3.18 1.82
N VAL A 64 -4.01 -3.80 2.29
CA VAL A 64 -2.65 -3.51 1.79
C VAL A 64 -2.51 -3.84 0.30
N PRO A 65 -2.77 -5.07 -0.18
CA PRO A 65 -2.68 -5.37 -1.62
C PRO A 65 -3.69 -4.58 -2.45
N ILE A 66 -4.91 -4.33 -1.94
CA ILE A 66 -5.89 -3.48 -2.62
C ILE A 66 -5.36 -2.05 -2.78
N GLY A 67 -4.81 -1.46 -1.71
CA GLY A 67 -4.23 -0.12 -1.74
C GLY A 67 -3.11 -0.02 -2.78
N VAL A 68 -2.21 -1.00 -2.82
CA VAL A 68 -1.16 -1.09 -3.85
C VAL A 68 -1.74 -1.18 -5.26
N ALA A 69 -2.72 -2.05 -5.48
CA ALA A 69 -3.36 -2.22 -6.79
C ALA A 69 -4.01 -0.92 -7.28
N VAL A 70 -4.74 -0.22 -6.40
CA VAL A 70 -5.37 1.07 -6.72
C VAL A 70 -4.31 2.13 -7.05
N MET A 71 -3.21 2.20 -6.31
CA MET A 71 -2.14 3.15 -6.63
C MET A 71 -1.48 2.86 -7.98
N VAL A 72 -1.19 1.60 -8.28
CA VAL A 72 -0.60 1.18 -9.57
C VAL A 72 -1.56 1.48 -10.71
N PHE A 73 -2.85 1.22 -10.52
CA PHE A 73 -3.89 1.54 -11.49
C PHE A 73 -3.99 3.05 -11.75
N GLY A 74 -3.92 3.87 -10.70
CA GLY A 74 -3.88 5.33 -10.83
C GLY A 74 -2.69 5.83 -11.65
N GLN A 75 -1.50 5.23 -11.44
CA GLN A 75 -0.31 5.54 -12.24
C GLN A 75 -0.45 5.09 -13.70
N TYR A 76 -1.00 3.90 -13.92
CA TYR A 76 -1.25 3.37 -15.26
C TYR A 76 -2.18 4.31 -16.04
N LEU A 77 -3.32 4.69 -15.47
CA LEU A 77 -4.27 5.61 -16.10
C LEU A 77 -3.65 6.97 -16.41
N TYR A 78 -2.79 7.49 -15.54
CA TYR A 78 -2.08 8.73 -15.79
C TYR A 78 -1.12 8.61 -16.98
N LYS A 79 -0.34 7.52 -17.04
CA LYS A 79 0.59 7.27 -18.15
C LYS A 79 -0.15 7.12 -19.48
N SER A 80 -1.23 6.35 -19.52
CA SER A 80 -2.05 6.18 -20.74
C SER A 80 -2.67 7.49 -21.22
N LYS A 81 -3.06 8.39 -20.31
CA LYS A 81 -3.56 9.73 -20.68
C LYS A 81 -2.48 10.64 -21.25
N LEU A 82 -1.22 10.48 -20.83
CA LEU A 82 -0.09 11.22 -21.40
C LEU A 82 0.25 10.70 -22.80
N GLU A 83 0.32 9.38 -22.99
CA GLU A 83 0.58 8.76 -24.29
C GLU A 83 -0.52 9.11 -25.32
N GLN A 84 -1.78 9.27 -24.91
CA GLN A 84 -2.85 9.76 -25.79
C GLN A 84 -2.78 11.25 -26.15
N LYS A 85 -1.95 12.04 -25.45
CA LYS A 85 -1.82 13.49 -25.63
C LYS A 85 -0.61 13.90 -26.47
N GLU A 86 0.32 12.99 -26.75
CA GLU A 86 1.43 13.23 -27.67
C GLU A 86 1.00 12.80 -29.08
N PRO A 87 0.91 13.73 -30.05
CA PRO A 87 0.52 13.45 -31.44
C PRO A 87 1.64 12.80 -32.27
#